data_AF-A0A059JHI9-F1
#
_entry.id   AF-A0A059JHI9-F1
#
_cell.length_a   1.000
_cell.length_b   1.000
_cell.length_c   1.000
_cell.angle_alpha   90.00
_cell.angle_beta   90.00
_cell.angle_gamma   90.00
#
_symmetry.space_group_name_H-M   'P 1'
#
loop_
_entity.id
_entity.type
_entity.pdbx_description
1 polymer ?
#
loop_
_entity_poly.entity_id
_entity_poly.type
_entity_poly.pdbx_seq_one_letter_code
_entity_poly.pdbx_strand_id
1 'polypeptide(L)'
;MLSYDNIKALAIFFAPIIIPKAISLFRLVYSHLTNRPPPQALPTLASRALNTLFFSTALFLALSLTPGNNILSSTSSGTNDIFKLTGSRFNTPTELLFSRLRRLGGRFEVESEHDSTLKKLFSSHTARGVYLQLGSEPLIACPFCSLDSAVTYLLYYLPFNTLVPHLFHFLVIGIATSSSIVGEKTARWRNKFLIGAVALLVIELCVILRATSPLFSRSRNSSDGQRNKWTQLYAQYPNAPTSLHVQLVTLRPLAFAVFDAICAALIYLSATNRLFYSLPTPAEQAQQILSVSTATMLAAMSKLQALSVTRSVIARDPELSAKYDVYHRGEGQDGDDWVWREQEVINAVAKVMNDGSLQAGNRKDVNGHEVIDSSEYVDKLTAGLEDPVVS
;
A
#
# COMPACT_ATOMS: atom_id res chain seq x y z
N MET A 1 -17.08 -9.24 -27.85
CA MET A 1 -17.19 -10.71 -27.76
C MET A 1 -15.85 -11.31 -28.18
N LEU A 2 -15.13 -11.94 -27.26
CA LEU A 2 -13.91 -12.70 -27.55
C LEU A 2 -14.34 -14.10 -27.98
N SER A 3 -14.20 -14.44 -29.26
CA SER A 3 -14.46 -15.81 -29.74
C SER A 3 -13.37 -16.75 -29.21
N TYR A 4 -13.72 -18.01 -28.96
CA TYR A 4 -12.79 -19.06 -28.50
C TYR A 4 -11.57 -19.17 -29.43
N ASP A 5 -11.76 -19.00 -30.74
CA ASP A 5 -10.69 -19.02 -31.73
C ASP A 5 -9.68 -17.87 -31.56
N ASN A 6 -10.15 -16.68 -31.15
CA ASN A 6 -9.27 -15.55 -30.86
C ASN A 6 -8.42 -15.82 -29.61
N ILE A 7 -9.00 -16.46 -28.59
CA ILE A 7 -8.29 -16.84 -27.37
C ILE A 7 -7.26 -17.93 -27.68
N LYS A 8 -7.62 -18.93 -28.49
CA LYS A 8 -6.72 -20.00 -28.92
C LYS A 8 -5.54 -19.46 -29.75
N ALA A 9 -5.81 -18.57 -30.69
CA ALA A 9 -4.76 -17.92 -31.50
C ALA A 9 -3.82 -17.08 -30.63
N LEU A 10 -4.36 -16.30 -29.68
CA LEU A 10 -3.56 -15.52 -28.74
C LEU A 10 -2.73 -16.43 -27.82
N ALA A 11 -3.32 -17.51 -27.31
CA ALA A 11 -2.63 -18.47 -26.46
C ALA A 11 -1.49 -19.17 -27.20
N ILE A 12 -1.68 -19.62 -28.44
CA ILE A 12 -0.62 -20.28 -29.22
C ILE A 12 0.51 -19.29 -29.55
N PHE A 13 0.18 -18.03 -29.86
CA PHE A 13 1.17 -17.03 -30.21
C PHE A 13 1.99 -16.54 -29.00
N PHE A 14 1.35 -16.35 -27.85
CA PHE A 14 2.02 -15.83 -26.65
C PHE A 14 2.52 -16.92 -25.69
N ALA A 15 2.05 -18.17 -25.81
CA ALA A 15 2.50 -19.29 -24.97
C ALA A 15 4.04 -19.46 -24.92
N PRO A 16 4.79 -19.41 -26.05
CA PRO A 16 6.24 -19.56 -26.02
C PRO A 16 6.97 -18.46 -25.23
N ILE A 17 6.35 -17.30 -25.09
CA ILE A 17 6.91 -16.13 -24.38
C ILE A 17 6.44 -16.13 -22.91
N ILE A 18 5.17 -16.44 -22.66
CA ILE A 18 4.56 -16.38 -21.33
C ILE A 18 4.96 -17.59 -20.48
N ILE A 19 4.99 -18.80 -21.04
CA ILE A 19 5.29 -20.03 -20.30
C ILE A 19 6.66 -19.98 -19.60
N PRO A 20 7.78 -19.65 -20.26
CA PRO A 20 9.09 -19.61 -19.59
C PRO A 20 9.14 -18.53 -18.49
N LYS A 21 8.48 -17.38 -18.69
CA LYS A 21 8.39 -16.31 -17.68
C LYS A 21 7.50 -16.71 -16.50
N ALA A 22 6.41 -17.44 -16.75
CA ALA A 22 5.55 -17.98 -15.71
C ALA A 22 6.28 -19.04 -14.88
N ILE A 23 7.04 -19.93 -15.53
CA ILE A 23 7.88 -20.92 -14.84
C ILE A 23 8.99 -20.23 -14.02
N SER A 24 9.65 -19.19 -14.54
CA SER A 24 10.66 -18.47 -13.78
C SER A 24 10.07 -17.74 -12.57
N LEU A 25 8.89 -17.12 -12.72
CA LEU A 25 8.17 -16.50 -11.62
C LEU A 25 7.73 -17.54 -10.58
N PHE A 26 7.23 -18.69 -11.03
CA PHE A 26 6.85 -19.79 -10.14
C PHE A 26 8.05 -20.31 -9.35
N ARG A 27 9.19 -20.56 -9.99
CA ARG A 27 10.42 -20.98 -9.32
C ARG A 27 10.92 -19.92 -8.34
N LEU A 28 10.86 -18.64 -8.70
CA LEU A 28 11.24 -17.54 -7.84
C LEU A 28 10.35 -17.50 -6.59
N VAL A 29 9.02 -17.49 -6.76
CA VAL A 29 8.05 -17.53 -5.65
C VAL A 29 8.26 -18.77 -4.78
N TYR A 30 8.45 -19.94 -5.40
CA TYR A 30 8.70 -21.18 -4.69
C TYR A 30 9.97 -21.09 -3.83
N SER A 31 11.09 -20.62 -4.39
CA SER A 31 12.34 -20.44 -3.64
C SER A 31 12.22 -19.44 -2.48
N HIS A 32 11.41 -18.38 -2.64
CA HIS A 32 11.12 -17.43 -1.57
C HIS A 32 10.25 -18.04 -0.45
N LEU A 33 9.36 -18.99 -0.79
CA LEU A 33 8.55 -19.70 0.20
C LEU A 33 9.36 -20.72 1.00
N THR A 34 10.31 -21.41 0.35
CA THR A 34 11.15 -22.42 1.00
C THR A 34 12.20 -21.81 1.93
N ASN A 35 12.82 -20.69 1.54
CA ASN A 35 13.87 -20.01 2.31
C ASN A 35 13.33 -18.85 3.17
N ARG A 36 12.08 -18.95 3.66
CA ARG A 36 11.45 -17.87 4.41
C ARG A 36 12.04 -17.75 5.83
N PRO A 37 12.35 -16.54 6.32
CA PRO A 37 12.58 -16.35 7.74
C PRO A 37 11.28 -16.56 8.53
N PRO A 38 11.36 -16.79 9.86
CA PRO A 38 10.17 -16.91 10.69
C PRO A 38 9.28 -15.65 10.57
N PRO A 39 7.95 -15.80 10.65
CA PRO A 39 7.01 -14.68 10.57
C PRO A 39 7.35 -13.62 11.61
N GLN A 40 7.50 -12.37 11.16
CA GLN A 40 7.76 -11.24 12.05
C GLN A 40 6.46 -10.55 12.45
N ALA A 41 6.41 -10.02 13.67
CA ALA A 41 5.35 -9.12 14.09
C ALA A 41 5.30 -7.88 13.18
N LEU A 42 4.10 -7.32 12.98
CA LEU A 42 3.90 -6.18 12.10
C LEU A 42 4.68 -4.96 12.62
N PRO A 43 5.62 -4.39 11.86
CA PRO A 43 6.35 -3.21 12.29
C PRO A 43 5.41 -1.99 12.36
N THR A 44 5.60 -1.15 13.38
CA THR A 44 4.75 0.03 13.66
C THR A 44 4.72 1.07 12.53
N LEU A 45 5.75 1.11 11.69
CA LEU A 45 5.78 1.98 10.51
C LEU A 45 4.91 1.42 9.37
N ALA A 46 4.90 0.11 9.15
CA ALA A 46 4.06 -0.52 8.13
C ALA A 46 2.57 -0.47 8.51
N SER A 47 2.23 -0.51 9.80
CA SER A 47 0.85 -0.37 10.25
C SER A 47 0.25 0.98 9.88
N ARG A 48 1.05 2.05 9.82
CA ARG A 48 0.58 3.38 9.36
C ARG A 48 0.09 3.35 7.92
N ALA A 49 0.83 2.73 7.00
CA ALA A 49 0.36 2.56 5.62
C ALA A 49 -0.89 1.70 5.51
N LEU A 50 -0.97 0.61 6.28
CA LEU A 50 -2.15 -0.22 6.30
C LEU A 50 -3.37 0.54 6.82
N ASN A 51 -3.21 1.39 7.83
CA ASN A 51 -4.29 2.26 8.32
C ASN A 51 -4.72 3.29 7.28
N THR A 52 -3.77 3.92 6.56
CA THR A 52 -4.09 4.84 5.46
C THR A 52 -4.87 4.14 4.35
N LEU A 53 -4.41 2.98 3.88
CA LEU A 53 -5.09 2.20 2.84
C LEU A 53 -6.43 1.64 3.32
N PHE A 54 -6.55 1.27 4.60
CA PHE A 54 -7.82 0.85 5.19
C PHE A 54 -8.83 1.99 5.16
N PHE A 55 -8.45 3.18 5.59
CA PHE A 55 -9.33 4.35 5.54
C PHE A 55 -9.72 4.70 4.11
N SER A 56 -8.77 4.65 3.17
CA SER A 56 -9.02 4.86 1.75
C SER A 56 -10.00 3.82 1.18
N THR A 57 -9.78 2.54 1.47
CA THR A 57 -10.64 1.45 1.03
C THR A 57 -12.04 1.61 1.59
N ALA A 58 -12.18 1.93 2.88
CA ALA A 58 -13.46 2.17 3.52
C ALA A 58 -14.18 3.39 2.91
N LEU A 59 -13.45 4.48 2.66
CA LEU A 59 -13.97 5.67 2.01
C LEU A 59 -14.48 5.35 0.60
N PHE A 60 -13.66 4.75 -0.25
CA PHE A 60 -14.07 4.42 -1.62
C PHE A 60 -15.19 3.36 -1.67
N LEU A 61 -15.18 2.39 -0.77
CA LEU A 61 -16.28 1.44 -0.62
C LEU A 61 -17.56 2.17 -0.23
N ALA A 62 -17.50 3.10 0.73
CA ALA A 62 -18.64 3.94 1.12
C ALA A 62 -19.14 4.80 -0.05
N LEU A 63 -18.25 5.45 -0.82
CA LEU A 63 -18.62 6.21 -2.01
C LEU A 63 -19.25 5.32 -3.09
N SER A 64 -18.80 4.07 -3.23
CA SER A 64 -19.41 3.08 -4.12
C SER A 64 -20.79 2.62 -3.64
N LEU A 65 -21.03 2.60 -2.32
CA LEU A 65 -22.24 2.10 -1.67
C LEU A 65 -23.31 3.19 -1.43
N THR A 66 -22.96 4.46 -1.60
CA THR A 66 -23.88 5.58 -1.33
C THR A 66 -25.22 5.39 -2.08
N PRO A 67 -26.37 5.66 -1.44
CA PRO A 67 -27.69 5.51 -2.04
C PRO A 67 -27.81 6.45 -3.23
N GLY A 68 -27.61 5.91 -4.44
CA GLY A 68 -27.28 6.74 -5.60
C GLY A 68 -26.52 5.97 -6.67
N ASN A 69 -25.57 5.16 -6.20
CA ASN A 69 -24.42 4.67 -6.96
C ASN A 69 -24.39 3.13 -7.05
N ASN A 70 -25.46 2.46 -6.61
CA ASN A 70 -25.45 1.01 -6.44
C ASN A 70 -25.84 0.28 -7.72
N ILE A 71 -24.87 -0.41 -8.34
CA ILE A 71 -25.09 -1.39 -9.42
C ILE A 71 -25.68 -2.71 -8.87
N LEU A 72 -25.49 -2.97 -7.57
CA LEU A 72 -25.87 -4.22 -6.88
C LEU A 72 -27.30 -4.22 -6.32
N SER A 73 -27.96 -3.07 -6.21
CA SER A 73 -29.37 -3.01 -5.83
C SER A 73 -30.24 -3.03 -7.09
N SER A 74 -30.99 -4.11 -7.28
CA SER A 74 -32.03 -4.24 -8.31
C SER A 74 -33.15 -3.20 -8.19
N THR A 75 -33.21 -2.46 -7.08
CA THR A 75 -34.10 -1.32 -6.86
C THR A 75 -33.35 -0.01 -7.12
N SER A 76 -33.27 0.41 -8.37
CA SER A 76 -32.51 1.58 -8.85
C SER A 76 -33.19 2.94 -8.51
N SER A 77 -33.56 3.16 -7.25
CA SER A 77 -34.15 4.45 -6.82
C SER A 77 -33.12 5.56 -6.62
N GLY A 78 -31.81 5.24 -6.63
CA GLY A 78 -30.73 6.22 -6.45
C GLY A 78 -30.05 6.69 -7.75
N THR A 79 -30.17 5.95 -8.85
CA THR A 79 -29.42 6.33 -10.06
C THR A 79 -30.03 7.58 -10.70
N ASN A 80 -29.27 8.67 -10.75
CA ASN A 80 -29.59 9.94 -11.44
C ASN A 80 -29.82 9.80 -12.97
N ASP A 81 -29.98 8.59 -13.48
CA ASP A 81 -30.32 8.32 -14.87
C ASP A 81 -31.83 8.33 -15.07
N ILE A 82 -32.31 9.40 -15.71
CA ILE A 82 -33.73 9.66 -15.99
C ILE A 82 -34.35 8.50 -16.79
N PHE A 83 -33.60 7.85 -17.69
CA PHE A 83 -34.14 6.76 -18.51
C PHE A 83 -34.36 5.49 -17.70
N LYS A 84 -33.43 5.14 -16.82
CA LYS A 84 -33.58 4.00 -15.91
C LYS A 84 -34.63 4.24 -14.86
N LEU A 85 -34.64 5.43 -14.26
CA LEU A 85 -35.61 5.79 -13.24
C LEU A 85 -37.05 5.74 -13.79
N THR A 86 -37.27 6.29 -14.99
CA THR A 86 -38.60 6.30 -15.62
C THR A 86 -38.97 5.01 -16.38
N GLY A 87 -38.05 4.04 -16.47
CA GLY A 87 -38.21 2.84 -17.30
C GLY A 87 -38.46 3.15 -18.78
N SER A 88 -37.99 4.31 -19.28
CA SER A 88 -38.29 4.80 -20.62
C SER A 88 -37.21 4.41 -21.63
N ARG A 89 -37.61 4.22 -22.89
CA ARG A 89 -36.70 3.89 -23.98
C ARG A 89 -36.01 5.16 -24.48
N PHE A 90 -34.89 4.98 -25.18
CA PHE A 90 -34.15 6.10 -25.77
C PHE A 90 -35.02 6.96 -26.72
N ASN A 91 -35.91 6.32 -27.48
CA ASN A 91 -36.81 6.97 -28.44
C ASN A 91 -38.11 7.51 -27.83
N THR A 92 -38.30 7.41 -26.50
CA THR A 92 -39.52 7.92 -25.85
C THR A 92 -39.64 9.44 -26.05
N PRO A 93 -40.82 9.98 -26.40
CA PRO A 93 -41.01 11.44 -26.54
C PRO A 93 -40.63 12.20 -25.27
N THR A 94 -40.02 13.39 -25.42
CA THR A 94 -39.50 14.18 -24.29
C THR A 94 -40.59 14.50 -23.27
N GLU A 95 -41.77 14.91 -23.73
CA GLU A 95 -42.91 15.22 -22.85
C GLU A 95 -43.33 14.02 -21.99
N LEU A 96 -43.38 12.82 -22.59
CA LEU A 96 -43.72 11.60 -21.86
C LEU A 96 -42.64 11.24 -20.84
N LEU A 97 -41.36 11.40 -21.19
CA LEU A 97 -40.25 11.14 -20.28
C LEU A 97 -40.32 12.03 -19.02
N PHE A 98 -40.45 13.35 -19.20
CA PHE A 98 -40.52 14.29 -18.08
C PHE A 98 -41.85 14.22 -17.32
N SER A 99 -42.95 13.82 -17.97
CA SER A 99 -44.21 13.53 -17.26
C SER A 99 -44.09 12.32 -16.32
N ARG A 100 -43.36 11.27 -16.73
CA ARG A 100 -43.07 10.09 -15.89
C ARG A 100 -42.10 10.43 -14.76
N LEU A 101 -41.09 11.25 -15.05
CA LEU A 101 -40.14 11.73 -14.04
C LEU A 101 -40.88 12.49 -12.93
N ARG A 102 -41.79 13.40 -13.30
CA ARG A 102 -42.65 14.12 -12.34
C ARG A 102 -43.49 13.18 -11.47
N ARG A 103 -44.05 12.11 -12.05
CA ARG A 103 -44.83 11.12 -11.30
C ARG A 103 -44.00 10.33 -10.28
N LEU A 104 -42.75 10.02 -10.60
CA LEU A 104 -41.84 9.29 -9.71
C LEU A 104 -41.22 10.17 -8.62
N GLY A 105 -41.08 11.47 -8.88
CA GLY A 105 -40.46 12.42 -7.97
C GLY A 105 -41.29 12.74 -6.71
N GLY A 106 -42.56 12.34 -6.64
CA GLY A 106 -43.43 12.39 -5.44
C GLY A 106 -43.59 13.74 -4.71
N ARG A 107 -42.88 14.81 -5.11
CA ARG A 107 -42.72 16.07 -4.35
C ARG A 107 -42.64 17.35 -5.19
N PHE A 108 -42.82 17.30 -6.51
CA PHE A 108 -42.62 18.47 -7.38
C PHE A 108 -43.72 18.61 -8.45
N GLU A 109 -44.73 19.43 -8.15
CA GLU A 109 -45.50 20.18 -9.16
C GLU A 109 -44.67 21.33 -9.76
N VAL A 110 -43.53 21.69 -9.13
CA VAL A 110 -42.66 22.78 -9.57
C VAL A 110 -41.47 22.22 -10.37
N GLU A 111 -41.44 22.53 -11.66
CA GLU A 111 -40.33 22.22 -12.57
C GLU A 111 -39.09 23.01 -12.11
N SER A 112 -38.02 22.31 -11.70
CA SER A 112 -36.75 22.96 -11.40
C SER A 112 -36.22 23.64 -12.67
N GLU A 113 -35.58 24.80 -12.55
CA GLU A 113 -34.98 25.52 -13.68
C GLU A 113 -34.01 24.62 -14.47
N HIS A 114 -33.30 23.74 -13.75
CA HIS A 114 -32.45 22.70 -14.31
C HIS A 114 -33.22 21.69 -15.19
N ASP A 115 -34.39 21.23 -14.74
CA ASP A 115 -35.22 20.26 -15.47
C ASP A 115 -35.82 20.88 -16.73
N SER A 116 -36.22 22.15 -16.66
CA SER A 116 -36.78 22.87 -17.81
C SER A 116 -35.74 23.08 -18.92
N THR A 117 -34.49 23.35 -18.54
CA THR A 117 -33.37 23.52 -19.47
C THR A 117 -33.00 22.18 -20.09
N LEU A 118 -32.91 21.13 -19.26
CA LEU A 118 -32.65 19.77 -19.72
C LEU A 118 -33.74 19.27 -20.68
N LYS A 119 -35.00 19.57 -20.38
CA LYS A 119 -36.16 19.23 -21.22
C LYS A 119 -36.05 19.84 -22.62
N LYS A 120 -35.66 21.12 -22.72
CA LYS A 120 -35.44 21.80 -24.02
C LYS A 120 -34.36 21.08 -24.83
N LEU A 121 -33.26 20.70 -24.19
CA LEU A 121 -32.12 20.02 -24.84
C LEU A 121 -32.45 18.59 -25.27
N PHE A 122 -33.29 17.88 -24.52
CA PHE A 122 -33.71 16.51 -24.82
C PHE A 122 -34.64 16.40 -26.04
N SER A 123 -35.05 17.51 -26.65
CA SER A 123 -35.69 17.49 -27.99
C SER A 123 -34.77 16.86 -29.05
N SER A 124 -33.45 17.01 -28.91
CA SER A 124 -32.47 16.41 -29.81
C SER A 124 -32.02 15.02 -29.33
N HIS A 125 -32.03 14.04 -30.24
CA HIS A 125 -31.50 12.70 -29.96
C HIS A 125 -29.99 12.71 -29.66
N THR A 126 -29.24 13.64 -30.25
CA THR A 126 -27.80 13.78 -29.99
C THR A 126 -27.54 14.20 -28.55
N ALA A 127 -28.32 15.16 -28.04
CA ALA A 127 -28.22 15.61 -26.64
C ALA A 127 -28.55 14.48 -25.64
N ARG A 128 -29.55 13.65 -25.93
CA ARG A 128 -29.86 12.44 -25.13
C ARG A 128 -28.71 11.45 -25.13
N GLY A 129 -28.03 11.28 -26.26
CA GLY A 129 -26.84 10.44 -26.38
C GLY A 129 -25.69 10.95 -25.52
N VAL A 130 -25.42 12.26 -25.56
CA VAL A 130 -24.39 12.91 -24.73
C VAL A 130 -24.72 12.77 -23.25
N TYR A 131 -25.99 12.95 -22.85
CA TYR A 131 -26.45 12.75 -21.48
C TYR A 131 -26.16 11.33 -20.96
N LEU A 132 -26.47 10.29 -21.76
CA LEU A 132 -26.17 8.91 -21.38
C LEU A 132 -24.68 8.60 -21.31
N GLN A 133 -23.83 9.38 -21.97
CA GLN A 133 -22.37 9.19 -21.96
C GLN A 133 -21.67 9.95 -20.84
N LEU A 134 -22.00 11.22 -20.66
CA LEU A 134 -21.26 12.17 -19.83
C LEU A 134 -22.07 12.73 -18.65
N GLY A 135 -23.38 12.51 -18.61
CA GLY A 135 -24.29 13.04 -17.59
C GLY A 135 -24.96 14.36 -17.97
N SER A 136 -25.74 14.93 -17.05
CA SER A 136 -26.44 16.21 -17.23
C SER A 136 -25.54 17.43 -17.07
N GLU A 137 -24.52 17.36 -16.21
CA GLU A 137 -23.67 18.50 -15.87
C GLU A 137 -22.96 19.10 -17.11
N PRO A 138 -22.27 18.30 -17.97
CA PRO A 138 -21.63 18.86 -19.15
C PRO A 138 -22.62 19.40 -20.18
N LEU A 139 -23.88 18.94 -20.14
CA LEU A 139 -24.92 19.34 -21.08
C LEU A 139 -25.53 20.69 -20.73
N ILE A 140 -25.63 21.03 -19.43
CA ILE A 140 -26.24 22.27 -18.93
C ILE A 140 -25.18 23.32 -18.60
N ALA A 141 -24.08 22.94 -17.94
CA ALA A 141 -23.12 23.87 -17.35
C ALA A 141 -21.95 24.24 -18.28
N CYS A 142 -21.82 23.60 -19.45
CA CYS A 142 -20.71 23.88 -20.36
C CYS A 142 -20.96 25.13 -21.24
N PRO A 143 -20.15 26.20 -21.12
CA PRO A 143 -20.39 27.44 -21.85
C PRO A 143 -19.91 27.43 -23.31
N PHE A 144 -18.99 26.52 -23.68
CA PHE A 144 -18.37 26.46 -25.01
C PHE A 144 -18.74 25.19 -25.79
N CYS A 145 -19.64 24.36 -25.27
CA CYS A 145 -19.97 23.08 -25.89
C CYS A 145 -21.01 23.24 -27.01
N SER A 146 -20.85 22.46 -28.08
CA SER A 146 -21.79 22.42 -29.20
C SER A 146 -22.22 20.99 -29.50
N LEU A 147 -23.49 20.78 -29.88
CA LEU A 147 -24.02 19.45 -30.22
C LEU A 147 -23.37 18.85 -31.48
N ASP A 148 -22.76 19.69 -32.32
CA ASP A 148 -22.03 19.27 -33.52
C ASP A 148 -20.70 18.59 -33.18
N SER A 149 -20.09 18.93 -32.05
CA SER A 149 -18.80 18.38 -31.62
C SER A 149 -18.88 17.71 -30.26
N ALA A 150 -19.00 16.38 -30.24
CA ALA A 150 -18.95 15.59 -29.01
C ALA A 150 -17.64 15.77 -28.20
N VAL A 151 -16.56 16.22 -28.86
CA VAL A 151 -15.25 16.44 -28.24
C VAL A 151 -15.26 17.61 -27.26
N THR A 152 -16.06 18.66 -27.50
CA THR A 152 -16.11 19.81 -26.58
C THR A 152 -16.69 19.41 -25.23
N TYR A 153 -17.72 18.56 -25.23
CA TYR A 153 -18.30 18.01 -23.99
C TYR A 153 -17.31 17.10 -23.26
N LEU A 154 -16.53 16.31 -24.00
CA LEU A 154 -15.50 15.46 -23.42
C LEU A 154 -14.40 16.29 -22.72
N LEU A 155 -13.94 17.37 -23.34
CA LEU A 155 -12.93 18.27 -22.77
C LEU A 155 -13.40 18.94 -21.48
N TYR A 156 -14.67 19.28 -21.39
CA TYR A 156 -15.27 19.79 -20.14
C TYR A 156 -15.38 18.70 -19.06
N TYR A 157 -15.76 17.48 -19.45
CA TYR A 157 -15.99 16.38 -18.51
C TYR A 157 -14.71 15.86 -17.84
N LEU A 158 -13.62 15.69 -18.62
CA LEU A 158 -12.42 14.95 -18.22
C LEU A 158 -11.72 15.48 -16.95
N PRO A 159 -11.47 16.80 -16.80
CA PRO A 159 -10.69 17.32 -15.69
C PRO A 159 -11.35 17.04 -14.33
N PHE A 160 -12.64 17.35 -14.20
CA PHE A 160 -13.33 17.26 -12.91
C PHE A 160 -13.84 15.85 -12.62
N ASN A 161 -14.39 15.16 -13.63
CA ASN A 161 -15.05 13.87 -13.39
C ASN A 161 -14.09 12.69 -13.44
N THR A 162 -12.98 12.77 -14.18
CA THR A 162 -12.03 11.66 -14.32
C THR A 162 -10.68 11.97 -13.68
N LEU A 163 -10.08 13.13 -13.98
CA LEU A 163 -8.71 13.42 -13.54
C LEU A 163 -8.63 13.68 -12.03
N VAL A 164 -9.52 14.51 -11.47
CA VAL A 164 -9.52 14.82 -10.02
C VAL A 164 -9.61 13.56 -9.14
N PRO A 165 -10.55 12.61 -9.36
CA PRO A 165 -10.59 11.37 -8.59
C PRO A 165 -9.30 10.54 -8.67
N HIS A 166 -8.65 10.48 -9.84
CA HIS A 166 -7.39 9.75 -10.00
C HIS A 166 -6.21 10.48 -9.35
N LEU A 167 -6.15 11.80 -9.43
CA LEU A 167 -5.14 12.60 -8.74
C LEU A 167 -5.27 12.44 -7.22
N PHE A 168 -6.50 12.39 -6.71
CA PHE A 168 -6.74 12.08 -5.31
C PHE A 168 -6.26 10.67 -4.95
N HIS A 169 -6.57 9.67 -5.77
CA HIS A 169 -6.05 8.30 -5.57
C HIS A 169 -4.52 8.23 -5.61
N PHE A 170 -3.87 8.94 -6.53
CA PHE A 170 -2.40 9.04 -6.58
C PHE A 170 -1.82 9.69 -5.32
N LEU A 171 -2.50 10.70 -4.78
CA LEU A 171 -2.10 11.32 -3.52
C LEU A 171 -2.21 10.34 -2.35
N VAL A 172 -3.29 9.55 -2.27
CA VAL A 172 -3.43 8.51 -1.24
C VAL A 172 -2.33 7.46 -1.35
N ILE A 173 -2.08 6.92 -2.54
CA ILE A 173 -1.00 5.95 -2.79
C ILE A 173 0.38 6.57 -2.47
N GLY A 174 0.57 7.85 -2.81
CA GLY A 174 1.79 8.60 -2.52
C GLY A 174 2.06 8.73 -1.01
N ILE A 175 1.02 9.04 -0.22
CA ILE A 175 1.11 9.09 1.24
C ILE A 175 1.38 7.69 1.82
N ALA A 176 0.63 6.68 1.37
CA ALA A 176 0.75 5.29 1.83
C ALA A 176 2.10 4.63 1.49
N THR A 177 2.87 5.20 0.57
CA THR A 177 4.19 4.67 0.14
C THR A 177 5.34 5.66 0.36
N SER A 178 5.11 6.74 1.11
CA SER A 178 6.16 7.71 1.45
C SER A 178 7.17 7.12 2.44
N SER A 179 8.47 7.23 2.14
CA SER A 179 9.55 6.74 3.00
C SER A 179 9.58 7.41 4.36
N SER A 180 9.24 8.70 4.42
CA SER A 180 9.21 9.49 5.66
C SER A 180 8.12 9.03 6.64
N ILE A 181 6.98 8.54 6.12
CA ILE A 181 5.81 8.20 6.95
C ILE A 181 5.81 6.71 7.33
N VAL A 182 6.22 5.84 6.40
CA VAL A 182 5.98 4.39 6.44
C VAL A 182 7.27 3.57 6.48
N GLY A 183 8.43 4.20 6.26
CA GLY A 183 9.74 3.53 6.23
C GLY A 183 10.10 2.91 4.89
N GLU A 184 11.38 2.58 4.73
CA GLU A 184 11.98 2.17 3.46
C GLU A 184 11.44 0.85 2.90
N LYS A 185 11.16 -0.11 3.79
CA LYS A 185 10.64 -1.44 3.43
C LYS A 185 9.32 -1.36 2.66
N THR A 186 8.46 -0.40 2.99
CA THR A 186 7.18 -0.20 2.29
C THR A 186 7.34 0.75 1.09
N ALA A 187 8.25 1.72 1.19
CA ALA A 187 8.50 2.72 0.14
C ALA A 187 8.92 2.10 -1.21
N ARG A 188 9.58 0.93 -1.21
CA ARG A 188 9.92 0.18 -2.43
C ARG A 188 8.73 -0.11 -3.35
N TRP A 189 7.51 -0.20 -2.79
CA TRP A 189 6.30 -0.52 -3.54
C TRP A 189 5.75 0.68 -4.30
N ARG A 190 6.22 1.90 -4.00
CA ARG A 190 5.76 3.16 -4.58
C ARG A 190 5.68 3.12 -6.10
N ASN A 191 6.76 2.73 -6.78
CA ASN A 191 6.78 2.72 -8.24
C ASN A 191 5.80 1.70 -8.82
N LYS A 192 5.65 0.52 -8.19
CA LYS A 192 4.75 -0.53 -8.65
C LYS A 192 3.28 -0.11 -8.49
N PHE A 193 2.94 0.49 -7.34
CA PHE A 193 1.59 0.98 -7.07
C PHE A 193 1.26 2.20 -7.93
N LEU A 194 2.22 3.10 -8.16
CA LEU A 194 2.02 4.24 -9.05
C LEU A 194 1.78 3.80 -10.49
N ILE A 195 2.55 2.83 -11.01
CA ILE A 195 2.30 2.26 -12.34
C ILE A 195 0.90 1.63 -12.40
N GLY A 196 0.49 0.90 -11.37
CA GLY A 196 -0.86 0.32 -11.28
C GLY A 196 -1.97 1.37 -11.28
N ALA A 197 -1.80 2.44 -10.51
CA ALA A 197 -2.75 3.54 -10.45
C ALA A 197 -2.83 4.32 -11.78
N VAL A 198 -1.69 4.56 -12.44
CA VAL A 198 -1.64 5.15 -13.79
C VAL A 198 -2.33 4.23 -14.81
N ALA A 199 -2.17 2.91 -14.70
CA ALA A 199 -2.87 1.97 -15.56
C ALA A 199 -4.40 2.06 -15.40
N LEU A 200 -4.92 2.24 -14.18
CA LEU A 200 -6.35 2.46 -13.95
C LEU A 200 -6.86 3.73 -14.66
N LEU A 201 -6.11 4.84 -14.56
CA LEU A 201 -6.42 6.09 -15.28
C LEU A 201 -6.45 5.87 -16.79
N VAL A 202 -5.43 5.20 -17.34
CA VAL A 202 -5.34 4.93 -18.79
C VAL A 202 -6.49 4.03 -19.25
N ILE A 203 -6.87 3.02 -18.46
CA ILE A 203 -8.00 2.14 -18.77
C ILE A 203 -9.30 2.95 -18.81
N GLU A 204 -9.56 3.81 -17.81
CA GLU A 204 -10.77 4.64 -17.79
C GLU A 204 -10.80 5.62 -18.98
N LEU A 205 -9.69 6.31 -19.25
CA LEU A 205 -9.55 7.21 -20.40
C LEU A 205 -9.81 6.46 -21.71
N CYS A 206 -9.28 5.24 -21.87
CA CYS A 206 -9.54 4.42 -23.06
C CYS A 206 -11.02 4.06 -23.21
N VAL A 207 -11.73 3.77 -22.11
CA VAL A 207 -13.18 3.49 -22.13
C VAL A 207 -13.95 4.74 -22.57
N ILE A 208 -13.68 5.89 -21.95
CA ILE A 208 -14.35 7.16 -22.27
C ILE A 208 -14.06 7.58 -23.72
N LEU A 209 -12.79 7.56 -24.14
CA LEU A 209 -12.39 7.95 -25.48
C LEU A 209 -13.02 7.06 -26.54
N ARG A 210 -13.09 5.75 -26.32
CA ARG A 210 -13.80 4.83 -27.24
C ARG A 210 -15.31 5.05 -27.26
N ALA A 211 -15.89 5.54 -26.17
CA ALA A 211 -17.32 5.81 -26.08
C ALA A 211 -17.71 7.13 -26.77
N THR A 212 -16.90 8.18 -26.61
CA THR A 212 -17.30 9.54 -26.98
C THR A 212 -16.63 10.05 -28.25
N SER A 213 -15.38 9.65 -28.53
CA SER A 213 -14.63 10.21 -29.66
C SER A 213 -14.85 9.40 -30.95
N PRO A 214 -15.07 10.08 -32.10
CA PRO A 214 -15.17 9.40 -33.39
C PRO A 214 -13.82 8.79 -33.81
N LEU A 215 -12.71 9.45 -33.45
CA LEU A 215 -11.33 9.07 -33.81
C LEU A 215 -10.92 7.69 -33.29
N PHE A 216 -11.38 7.32 -32.09
CA PHE A 216 -11.06 6.03 -31.47
C PHE A 216 -12.21 5.02 -31.57
N SER A 217 -13.31 5.39 -32.22
CA SER A 217 -14.41 4.48 -32.50
C SER A 217 -14.01 3.54 -33.64
N ARG A 218 -14.07 2.21 -33.41
CA ARG A 218 -13.71 1.19 -34.40
C ARG A 218 -14.82 1.01 -35.44
N SER A 219 -15.24 2.09 -36.10
CA SER A 219 -16.25 2.06 -37.16
C SER A 219 -15.63 2.47 -38.49
N ARG A 220 -15.36 1.45 -39.30
CA ARG A 220 -15.01 1.52 -40.70
C ARG A 220 -16.34 1.71 -41.47
N ASN A 221 -16.46 2.81 -42.22
CA ASN A 221 -17.42 3.04 -43.31
C ASN A 221 -18.91 3.11 -42.93
N SER A 222 -19.38 4.21 -42.34
CA SER A 222 -20.77 4.66 -42.54
C SER A 222 -20.76 6.06 -43.15
N SER A 223 -21.27 6.17 -44.37
CA SER A 223 -21.40 7.42 -45.15
C SER A 223 -22.49 8.36 -44.62
N ASP A 224 -23.30 7.92 -43.66
CA ASP A 224 -24.23 8.77 -42.93
C ASP A 224 -23.45 9.51 -41.83
N GLY A 225 -23.29 10.81 -42.04
CA GLY A 225 -22.55 11.70 -41.17
C GLY A 225 -22.94 11.56 -39.70
N GLN A 226 -21.92 11.57 -38.84
CA GLN A 226 -21.97 12.13 -37.49
C GLN A 226 -22.98 11.52 -36.49
N ARG A 227 -23.67 10.43 -36.81
CA ARG A 227 -24.35 9.62 -35.80
C ARG A 227 -23.32 8.78 -35.06
N ASN A 228 -22.94 9.25 -33.88
CA ASN A 228 -22.20 8.48 -32.89
C ASN A 228 -22.84 7.09 -32.74
N LYS A 229 -22.12 6.02 -33.10
CA LYS A 229 -22.53 4.60 -33.04
C LYS A 229 -23.38 4.23 -31.80
N TRP A 230 -23.14 4.88 -30.68
CA TRP A 230 -23.87 4.72 -29.43
C TRP A 230 -25.32 5.19 -29.46
N THR A 231 -25.67 6.27 -30.18
CA THR A 231 -27.09 6.67 -30.33
C THR A 231 -27.88 5.63 -31.12
N GLN A 232 -27.27 5.07 -32.16
CA GLN A 232 -27.88 3.97 -32.92
C GLN A 232 -28.00 2.69 -32.07
N LEU A 233 -26.98 2.35 -31.29
CA LEU A 233 -27.03 1.24 -30.34
C LEU A 233 -28.15 1.44 -29.31
N TYR A 234 -28.22 2.60 -28.65
CA TYR A 234 -29.25 2.89 -27.65
C TYR A 234 -30.66 2.94 -28.24
N ALA A 235 -30.81 3.37 -29.50
CA ALA A 235 -32.08 3.34 -30.20
C ALA A 235 -32.57 1.91 -30.52
N GLN A 236 -31.65 0.95 -30.68
CA GLN A 236 -31.96 -0.45 -31.00
C GLN A 236 -32.30 -1.29 -29.75
N TYR A 237 -31.86 -0.88 -28.55
CA TYR A 237 -32.14 -1.62 -27.33
C TYR A 237 -33.63 -1.52 -26.90
N PRO A 238 -34.30 -2.65 -26.59
CA PRO A 238 -35.73 -2.67 -26.24
C PRO A 238 -36.03 -2.14 -24.82
N ASN A 239 -35.02 -2.07 -23.97
CA ASN A 239 -35.13 -1.69 -22.57
C ASN A 239 -34.50 -0.30 -22.32
N ALA A 240 -34.78 0.30 -21.16
CA ALA A 240 -34.16 1.56 -20.76
C ALA A 240 -32.62 1.43 -20.81
N PRO A 241 -31.91 2.30 -21.55
CA PRO A 241 -30.45 2.24 -21.67
C PRO A 241 -29.79 2.52 -20.31
N THR A 242 -28.61 1.96 -20.09
CA THR A 242 -27.77 2.29 -18.92
C THR A 242 -26.84 3.44 -19.29
N SER A 243 -26.86 4.53 -18.53
CA SER A 243 -25.86 5.60 -18.66
C SER A 243 -24.44 5.11 -18.34
N LEU A 244 -23.51 5.38 -19.25
CA LEU A 244 -22.08 5.13 -19.08
C LEU A 244 -21.49 6.02 -17.98
N HIS A 245 -21.99 7.27 -17.86
CA HIS A 245 -21.58 8.16 -16.78
C HIS A 245 -21.86 7.53 -15.41
N VAL A 246 -23.07 7.00 -15.21
CA VAL A 246 -23.44 6.32 -13.96
C VAL A 246 -22.57 5.09 -13.74
N GLN A 247 -22.32 4.28 -14.77
CA GLN A 247 -21.40 3.13 -14.64
C GLN A 247 -19.99 3.56 -14.21
N LEU A 248 -19.46 4.65 -14.76
CA LEU A 248 -18.12 5.12 -14.41
C LEU A 248 -18.05 5.69 -12.99
N VAL A 249 -19.02 6.52 -12.60
CA VAL A 249 -19.08 7.09 -11.24
C VAL A 249 -19.16 6.01 -10.16
N THR A 250 -19.74 4.86 -10.49
CA THR A 250 -19.95 3.75 -9.56
C THR A 250 -18.81 2.74 -9.57
N LEU A 251 -18.32 2.36 -10.77
CA LEU A 251 -17.21 1.41 -10.91
C LEU A 251 -15.86 2.01 -10.50
N ARG A 252 -15.65 3.32 -10.65
CA ARG A 252 -14.37 3.97 -10.30
C ARG A 252 -14.01 3.84 -8.82
N PRO A 253 -14.84 4.28 -7.86
CA PRO A 253 -14.52 4.11 -6.45
C PRO A 253 -14.39 2.63 -6.07
N LEU A 254 -15.20 1.75 -6.66
CA LEU A 254 -15.05 0.30 -6.47
C LEU A 254 -13.69 -0.23 -6.97
N ALA A 255 -13.23 0.23 -8.14
CA ALA A 255 -11.93 -0.14 -8.68
C ALA A 255 -10.78 0.37 -7.79
N PHE A 256 -10.88 1.59 -7.25
CA PHE A 256 -9.92 2.11 -6.29
C PHE A 256 -9.92 1.31 -4.99
N ALA A 257 -11.08 0.96 -4.45
CA ALA A 257 -11.20 0.13 -3.24
C ALA A 257 -10.56 -1.25 -3.43
N VAL A 258 -10.81 -1.91 -4.56
CA VAL A 258 -10.19 -3.21 -4.88
C VAL A 258 -8.68 -3.07 -5.03
N PHE A 259 -8.21 -2.02 -5.70
CA PHE A 259 -6.79 -1.76 -5.88
C PHE A 259 -6.08 -1.50 -4.55
N ASP A 260 -6.67 -0.68 -3.67
CA ASP A 260 -6.13 -0.35 -2.36
C ASP A 260 -6.10 -1.57 -1.43
N ALA A 261 -7.14 -2.43 -1.48
CA ALA A 261 -7.16 -3.69 -0.75
C ALA A 261 -6.04 -4.64 -1.21
N ILE A 262 -5.79 -4.74 -2.52
CA ILE A 262 -4.67 -5.52 -3.06
C ILE A 262 -3.33 -4.94 -2.59
N CYS A 263 -3.16 -3.61 -2.66
CA CYS A 263 -1.95 -2.94 -2.20
C CYS A 263 -1.70 -3.18 -0.71
N ALA A 264 -2.74 -3.07 0.11
CA ALA A 264 -2.69 -3.34 1.55
C ALA A 264 -2.31 -4.81 1.82
N ALA A 265 -2.90 -5.76 1.10
CA ALA A 265 -2.54 -7.18 1.21
C ALA A 265 -1.06 -7.42 0.85
N LEU A 266 -0.56 -6.82 -0.23
CA LEU A 266 0.85 -6.91 -0.63
C LEU A 266 1.79 -6.32 0.42
N ILE A 267 1.45 -5.15 0.97
CA ILE A 267 2.23 -4.54 2.07
C ILE A 267 2.23 -5.45 3.29
N TYR A 268 1.06 -5.94 3.73
CA TYR A 268 0.95 -6.82 4.89
C TYR A 268 1.76 -8.10 4.73
N LEU A 269 1.66 -8.76 3.57
CA LEU A 269 2.40 -9.99 3.27
C LEU A 269 3.92 -9.77 3.17
N SER A 270 4.35 -8.61 2.69
CA SER A 270 5.77 -8.24 2.65
C SER A 270 6.31 -7.85 4.02
N ALA A 271 5.55 -7.08 4.81
CA ALA A 271 5.96 -6.59 6.13
C ALA A 271 6.04 -7.69 7.19
N THR A 272 5.25 -8.76 7.04
CA THR A 272 5.25 -9.93 7.94
C THR A 272 6.18 -11.06 7.47
N ASN A 273 6.97 -10.83 6.41
CA ASN A 273 7.84 -11.83 5.76
C ASN A 273 7.12 -13.13 5.34
N ARG A 274 5.81 -13.07 5.04
CA ARG A 274 5.01 -14.27 4.73
C ARG A 274 5.11 -14.71 3.27
N LEU A 275 5.05 -13.78 2.32
CA LEU A 275 4.97 -14.11 0.88
C LEU A 275 6.04 -13.42 0.01
N PHE A 276 6.54 -12.25 0.43
CA PHE A 276 7.50 -11.46 -0.36
C PHE A 276 8.70 -11.09 0.51
N TYR A 277 9.44 -12.10 0.97
CA TYR A 277 10.75 -11.87 1.56
C TYR A 277 11.71 -11.46 0.45
N SER A 278 12.03 -10.17 0.38
CA SER A 278 13.19 -9.75 -0.39
C SER A 278 14.44 -10.01 0.43
N LEU A 279 15.35 -10.80 -0.11
CA LEU A 279 16.70 -10.84 0.43
C LEU A 279 17.21 -9.39 0.49
N PRO A 280 17.76 -8.94 1.64
CA PRO A 280 18.39 -7.64 1.72
C PRO A 280 19.44 -7.54 0.62
N THR A 281 19.49 -6.39 -0.04
CA THR A 281 20.49 -6.17 -1.08
C THR A 281 21.90 -6.30 -0.49
N PRO A 282 22.93 -6.70 -1.25
CA PRO A 282 24.28 -6.85 -0.70
C PRO A 282 24.80 -5.56 -0.06
N ALA A 283 24.31 -4.39 -0.51
CA ALA A 283 24.60 -3.09 0.10
C ALA A 283 23.91 -2.90 1.47
N GLU A 284 22.66 -3.31 1.63
CA GLU A 284 21.94 -3.28 2.92
C GLU A 284 22.50 -4.31 3.90
N GLN A 285 22.89 -5.50 3.40
CA GLN A 285 23.62 -6.49 4.21
C GLN A 285 24.95 -5.91 4.69
N ALA A 286 25.70 -5.27 3.80
CA ALA A 286 26.95 -4.60 4.19
C ALA A 286 26.69 -3.51 5.23
N GLN A 287 25.69 -2.65 5.07
CA GLN A 287 25.39 -1.59 6.06
C GLN A 287 24.93 -2.14 7.41
N GLN A 288 24.15 -3.21 7.42
CA GLN A 288 23.66 -3.83 8.65
C GLN A 288 24.76 -4.59 9.38
N ILE A 289 25.66 -5.26 8.64
CA ILE A 289 26.88 -5.85 9.19
C ILE A 289 27.80 -4.75 9.70
N LEU A 290 27.98 -3.66 8.94
CA LEU A 290 28.83 -2.53 9.32
C LEU A 290 28.30 -1.82 10.57
N SER A 291 26.99 -1.61 10.71
CA SER A 291 26.42 -0.93 11.89
C SER A 291 26.54 -1.79 13.15
N VAL A 292 26.31 -3.09 13.04
CA VAL A 292 26.50 -4.04 14.15
C VAL A 292 27.99 -4.20 14.47
N SER A 293 28.86 -4.32 13.47
CA SER A 293 30.31 -4.47 13.67
C SER A 293 30.95 -3.20 14.23
N THR A 294 30.48 -2.02 13.82
CA THR A 294 30.98 -0.73 14.35
C THR A 294 30.52 -0.50 15.77
N ALA A 295 29.26 -0.81 16.09
CA ALA A 295 28.75 -0.72 17.47
C ALA A 295 29.51 -1.67 18.42
N THR A 296 29.72 -2.92 17.99
CA THR A 296 30.48 -3.91 18.77
C THR A 296 31.96 -3.56 18.86
N MET A 297 32.59 -3.09 17.77
CA MET A 297 33.98 -2.59 17.80
C MET A 297 34.14 -1.39 18.71
N LEU A 298 33.23 -0.41 18.70
CA LEU A 298 33.30 0.75 19.57
C LEU A 298 33.15 0.35 21.06
N ALA A 299 32.26 -0.61 21.35
CA ALA A 299 32.13 -1.16 22.70
C ALA A 299 33.38 -1.95 23.13
N ALA A 300 34.01 -2.70 22.23
CA ALA A 300 35.26 -3.41 22.51
C ALA A 300 36.44 -2.44 22.70
N MET A 301 36.54 -1.41 21.85
CA MET A 301 37.57 -0.37 21.95
C MET A 301 37.47 0.41 23.26
N SER A 302 36.27 0.77 23.72
CA SER A 302 36.12 1.46 25.00
C SER A 302 36.53 0.59 26.18
N LYS A 303 36.20 -0.71 26.16
CA LYS A 303 36.66 -1.69 27.15
C LYS A 303 38.19 -1.85 27.13
N LEU A 304 38.80 -1.94 25.95
CA LEU A 304 40.26 -2.04 25.81
C LEU A 304 40.99 -0.77 26.25
N GLN A 305 40.44 0.40 25.94
CA GLN A 305 40.97 1.68 26.41
C GLN A 305 40.90 1.77 27.94
N ALA A 306 39.79 1.35 28.53
CA ALA A 306 39.65 1.27 29.98
C ALA A 306 40.70 0.33 30.60
N LEU A 307 40.89 -0.87 30.03
CA LEU A 307 41.90 -1.82 30.48
C LEU A 307 43.34 -1.29 30.33
N SER A 308 43.64 -0.61 29.22
CA SER A 308 44.95 0.02 29.02
C SER A 308 45.23 1.09 30.05
N VAL A 309 44.23 1.90 30.40
CA VAL A 309 44.36 2.93 31.43
C VAL A 309 44.54 2.28 32.81
N THR A 310 43.74 1.27 33.16
CA THR A 310 43.88 0.59 34.46
C THR A 310 45.24 -0.09 34.59
N ARG A 311 45.72 -0.78 33.54
CA ARG A 311 47.05 -1.39 33.54
C ARG A 311 48.16 -0.35 33.67
N SER A 312 48.02 0.81 33.03
CA SER A 312 48.96 1.92 33.21
C SER A 312 48.93 2.52 34.61
N VAL A 313 47.78 2.52 35.29
CA VAL A 313 47.66 2.99 36.68
C VAL A 313 48.31 1.98 37.63
N ILE A 314 48.02 0.68 37.47
CA ILE A 314 48.61 -0.40 38.26
C ILE A 314 50.13 -0.39 38.15
N ALA A 315 50.68 -0.22 36.94
CA ALA A 315 52.14 -0.20 36.73
C ALA A 315 52.84 1.04 37.34
N ARG A 316 52.09 2.11 37.65
CA ARG A 316 52.64 3.34 38.25
C ARG A 316 52.57 3.35 39.77
N ASP A 317 51.72 2.52 40.37
CA ASP A 317 51.56 2.42 41.82
C ASP A 317 52.34 1.20 42.36
N PRO A 318 53.34 1.39 43.24
CA PRO A 318 54.18 0.31 43.72
C PRO A 318 53.43 -0.72 44.58
N GLU A 319 52.34 -0.33 45.27
CA GLU A 319 51.56 -1.25 46.10
C GLU A 319 50.67 -2.14 45.21
N LEU A 320 49.99 -1.55 44.24
CA LEU A 320 49.13 -2.27 43.28
C LEU A 320 49.95 -3.17 42.35
N SER A 321 51.12 -2.72 41.90
CA SER A 321 52.03 -3.54 41.08
C SER A 321 52.52 -4.78 41.83
N ALA A 322 52.86 -4.66 43.12
CA ALA A 322 53.29 -5.79 43.93
C ALA A 322 52.17 -6.83 44.11
N LYS A 323 50.92 -6.39 44.35
CA LYS A 323 49.74 -7.28 44.44
C LYS A 323 49.43 -7.94 43.09
N TYR A 324 49.54 -7.19 41.98
CA TYR A 324 49.34 -7.71 40.62
C TYR A 324 50.37 -8.80 40.25
N ASP A 325 51.65 -8.61 40.61
CA ASP A 325 52.72 -9.58 40.38
C ASP A 325 52.61 -10.82 41.27
N VAL A 326 52.07 -10.68 42.49
CA VAL A 326 51.77 -11.83 43.36
C VAL A 326 50.61 -12.65 42.80
N TYR A 327 49.56 -11.98 42.33
CA TYR A 327 48.42 -12.63 41.68
C TYR A 327 48.84 -13.41 40.42
N HIS A 328 49.57 -12.79 39.48
CA HIS A 328 49.99 -13.45 38.24
C HIS A 328 51.03 -14.57 38.45
N ARG A 329 51.77 -14.56 39.58
CA ARG A 329 52.70 -15.66 39.92
C ARG A 329 52.00 -16.83 40.60
N GLY A 330 50.81 -16.61 41.18
CA GLY A 330 49.99 -17.65 41.81
C GLY A 330 49.04 -18.35 40.83
N GLU A 331 48.73 -17.71 39.70
CA GLU A 331 47.77 -18.18 38.69
C GLU A 331 48.14 -19.61 38.21
N GLY A 332 47.35 -20.60 38.65
CA GLY A 332 47.58 -22.03 38.35
C GLY A 332 47.90 -22.93 39.56
N GLN A 333 47.99 -22.38 40.77
CA GLN A 333 47.90 -23.16 42.01
C GLN A 333 46.44 -23.19 42.50
N ASP A 334 46.02 -24.31 43.10
CA ASP A 334 44.62 -24.65 43.47
C ASP A 334 43.99 -23.77 44.59
N GLY A 335 44.40 -22.50 44.69
CA GLY A 335 44.08 -21.58 45.78
C GLY A 335 43.84 -20.13 45.35
N ASP A 336 43.54 -19.86 44.08
CA ASP A 336 43.34 -18.50 43.51
C ASP A 336 42.07 -17.77 44.00
N ASP A 337 41.27 -18.41 44.84
CA ASP A 337 39.98 -17.89 45.34
C ASP A 337 40.13 -16.87 46.49
N TRP A 338 41.36 -16.60 46.98
CA TRP A 338 41.57 -15.66 48.09
C TRP A 338 41.31 -14.20 47.69
N VAL A 339 41.64 -13.81 46.46
CA VAL A 339 41.43 -12.43 45.96
C VAL A 339 39.95 -12.13 45.76
N TRP A 340 39.19 -13.11 45.26
CA TRP A 340 37.75 -12.97 45.01
C TRP A 340 36.91 -12.94 46.30
N ARG A 341 37.51 -13.31 47.44
CA ARG A 341 36.90 -13.27 48.77
C ARG A 341 37.21 -11.99 49.55
N GLU A 342 38.08 -11.12 49.04
CA GLU A 342 38.35 -9.85 49.71
C GLU A 342 37.10 -8.95 49.68
N GLN A 343 36.68 -8.45 50.85
CA GLN A 343 35.46 -7.63 50.97
C GLN A 343 35.50 -6.38 50.08
N GLU A 344 36.69 -5.82 49.86
CA GLU A 344 36.88 -4.65 48.99
C GLU A 344 36.64 -5.00 47.52
N VAL A 345 37.12 -6.17 47.07
CA VAL A 345 36.89 -6.69 45.71
C VAL A 345 35.41 -7.03 45.53
N ILE A 346 34.78 -7.65 46.52
CA ILE A 346 33.35 -7.99 46.49
C ILE A 346 32.49 -6.72 46.35
N ASN A 347 32.74 -5.71 47.17
CA ASN A 347 32.03 -4.45 47.13
C ASN A 347 32.27 -3.68 45.82
N ALA A 348 33.50 -3.71 45.30
CA ALA A 348 33.84 -3.07 44.03
C ALA A 348 33.13 -3.75 42.84
N VAL A 349 33.14 -5.07 42.78
CA VAL A 349 32.46 -5.86 41.73
C VAL A 349 30.94 -5.68 41.81
N ALA A 350 30.36 -5.75 43.01
CA ALA A 350 28.92 -5.57 43.23
C ALA A 350 28.45 -4.16 42.79
N LYS A 351 29.28 -3.14 42.99
CA LYS A 351 29.03 -1.76 42.54
C LYS A 351 29.09 -1.63 41.01
N VAL A 352 30.05 -2.28 40.36
CA VAL A 352 30.19 -2.25 38.89
C VAL A 352 29.06 -3.03 38.20
N MET A 353 28.63 -4.14 38.79
CA MET A 353 27.55 -4.98 38.24
C MET A 353 26.14 -4.47 38.56
N ASN A 354 26.00 -3.47 39.42
CA ASN A 354 24.71 -3.04 39.97
C ASN A 354 23.91 -4.21 40.57
N ASP A 355 24.60 -5.18 41.18
CA ASP A 355 23.99 -6.37 41.76
C ASP A 355 23.54 -6.07 43.19
N GLY A 356 22.24 -5.77 43.34
CA GLY A 356 21.63 -5.48 44.64
C GLY A 356 21.66 -6.65 45.63
N SER A 357 21.85 -7.90 45.17
CA SER A 357 21.91 -9.08 46.03
C SER A 357 23.29 -9.27 46.67
N LEU A 358 24.36 -8.96 45.92
CA LEU A 358 25.73 -8.90 46.43
C LEU A 358 25.93 -7.64 47.30
N GLN A 359 25.37 -6.50 46.92
CA GLN A 359 25.44 -5.26 47.72
C GLN A 359 24.70 -5.38 49.07
N ALA A 360 23.67 -6.23 49.14
CA ALA A 360 22.93 -6.50 50.37
C ALA A 360 23.52 -7.63 51.23
N GLY A 361 24.64 -8.24 50.81
CA GLY A 361 25.29 -9.34 51.53
C GLY A 361 24.45 -10.63 51.61
N ASN A 362 23.49 -10.79 50.71
CA ASN A 362 22.53 -11.91 50.72
C ASN A 362 23.05 -13.14 49.96
N ARG A 363 24.13 -13.00 49.18
CA ARG A 363 24.71 -14.09 48.38
C ARG A 363 25.90 -14.71 49.14
N LYS A 364 25.66 -15.84 49.79
CA LYS A 364 26.63 -16.58 50.60
C LYS A 364 26.73 -18.03 50.14
N ASP A 365 27.94 -18.59 50.17
CA ASP A 365 28.21 -20.00 49.93
C ASP A 365 27.74 -20.88 51.11
N VAL A 366 27.78 -22.21 50.95
CA VAL A 366 27.40 -23.24 51.93
C VAL A 366 28.10 -23.04 53.29
N ASN A 367 29.29 -22.43 53.28
CA ASN A 367 30.07 -22.09 54.48
C ASN A 367 29.79 -20.68 55.04
N GLY A 368 28.81 -19.94 54.51
CA GLY A 368 28.38 -18.63 55.00
C GLY A 368 29.26 -17.44 54.56
N HIS A 369 30.21 -17.65 53.65
CA HIS A 369 31.08 -16.60 53.11
C HIS A 369 30.44 -15.97 51.87
N GLU A 370 30.62 -14.66 51.67
CA GLU A 370 30.25 -13.99 50.42
C GLU A 370 31.19 -14.46 49.31
N VAL A 371 30.64 -15.03 48.24
CA VAL A 371 31.42 -15.60 47.13
C VAL A 371 30.92 -15.03 45.82
N ILE A 372 31.86 -14.53 45.02
CA ILE A 372 31.66 -14.14 43.63
C ILE A 372 32.08 -15.32 42.77
N ASP A 373 31.18 -15.76 41.88
CA ASP A 373 31.56 -16.70 40.83
C ASP A 373 32.30 -15.93 39.72
N SER A 374 33.61 -16.18 39.61
CA SER A 374 34.47 -15.53 38.62
C SER A 374 34.02 -15.83 37.19
N SER A 375 33.43 -17.00 36.94
CA SER A 375 32.92 -17.39 35.62
C SER A 375 31.68 -16.56 35.24
N GLU A 376 30.72 -16.39 36.14
CA GLU A 376 29.53 -15.55 35.92
C GLU A 376 29.92 -14.08 35.66
N TYR A 377 30.97 -13.59 36.33
CA TYR A 377 31.48 -12.24 36.14
C TYR A 377 32.11 -12.05 34.75
N VAL A 378 32.95 -13.00 34.34
CA VAL A 378 33.58 -13.00 33.01
C VAL A 378 32.49 -13.09 31.94
N ASP A 379 31.55 -14.03 32.06
CA ASP A 379 30.45 -14.22 31.09
C ASP A 379 29.59 -12.96 30.93
N LYS A 380 29.29 -12.22 32.01
CA LYS A 380 28.57 -10.94 31.90
C LYS A 380 29.40 -9.83 31.26
N LEU A 381 30.72 -9.84 31.43
CA LEU A 381 31.63 -8.89 30.79
C LEU A 381 31.89 -9.22 29.33
N THR A 382 31.91 -10.50 28.98
CA THR A 382 32.08 -11.03 27.61
C THR A 382 30.77 -11.19 26.88
N ALA A 383 29.62 -11.08 27.55
CA ALA A 383 28.30 -11.06 26.93
C ALA A 383 28.25 -10.03 25.79
N GLY A 384 28.00 -10.51 24.57
CA GLY A 384 28.00 -9.73 23.33
C GLY A 384 29.33 -9.71 22.55
N LEU A 385 30.41 -10.30 23.07
CA LEU A 385 31.65 -10.61 22.35
C LEU A 385 31.71 -12.06 21.85
N GLU A 386 30.86 -12.93 22.41
CA GLU A 386 30.86 -14.38 22.15
C GLU A 386 30.22 -14.77 20.81
N ASP A 387 29.40 -13.88 20.22
CA ASP A 387 28.79 -14.11 18.91
C ASP A 387 29.20 -13.08 17.85
N PRO A 388 30.37 -13.28 17.22
CA PRO A 388 30.56 -12.95 15.83
C PRO A 388 30.65 -14.28 15.07
N VAL A 389 29.59 -14.61 14.33
CA VAL A 389 29.59 -15.64 13.27
C VAL A 389 29.51 -17.09 13.77
N VAL A 390 28.29 -17.61 13.94
CA VAL A 390 27.96 -18.95 13.45
C VAL A 390 26.58 -18.93 12.78
N SER A 391 26.60 -19.25 11.49
CA SER A 391 25.51 -19.54 10.52
C SER A 391 24.54 -18.44 10.10
#